data_AF-A0A811UPZ3-F1
#
_entry.id   AF-A0A811UPZ3-F1
#
_cell.length_a   1.000
_cell.length_b   1.000
_cell.length_c   1.000
_cell.angle_alpha   90.00
_cell.angle_beta   90.00
_cell.angle_gamma   90.00
#
_symmetry.space_group_name_H-M   'P 1'
#
loop_
_entity.id
_entity.type
_entity.pdbx_description
1 polymer ?
#
loop_
_entity_poly.entity_id
_entity_poly.type
_entity_poly.pdbx_seq_one_letter_code
_entity_poly.pdbx_strand_id
1 'polypeptide(L)'
;MDTDASHSIIRSDLIAKEVRPLPGAILKTATGEDSQVVGEVTCKVTVGNMTVLHSFIVSQIVDEVIIGVDFLMDQGIKIDLNENIMEYKNIEVPLSIGYNSTHRS
;
A
#
# COMPACT_ATOMS: atom_id res chain seq x y z
N MET A 1 0.81 -6.48 -0.52
CA MET A 1 0.67 -5.74 -1.79
C MET A 1 -0.58 -6.24 -2.46
N ASP A 2 -1.42 -5.33 -2.94
CA ASP A 2 -2.70 -5.64 -3.54
C ASP A 2 -2.75 -5.02 -4.94
N THR A 3 -2.68 -5.84 -5.98
CA THR A 3 -2.73 -5.38 -7.37
C THR A 3 -4.14 -4.99 -7.82
N ASP A 4 -5.17 -5.34 -7.05
CA ASP A 4 -6.56 -4.92 -7.31
C ASP A 4 -6.84 -3.54 -6.67
N ALA A 5 -5.97 -3.10 -5.75
CA ALA A 5 -6.02 -1.76 -5.19
C ALA A 5 -5.34 -0.74 -6.12
N SER A 6 -6.11 0.27 -6.55
CA SER A 6 -5.58 1.36 -7.38
C SER A 6 -4.63 2.30 -6.62
N HIS A 7 -4.86 2.48 -5.32
CA HIS A 7 -4.13 3.40 -4.46
C HIS A 7 -3.62 2.68 -3.21
N SER A 8 -2.49 3.14 -2.70
CA SER A 8 -1.96 2.70 -1.42
C SER A 8 -2.72 3.38 -0.28
N ILE A 9 -3.11 2.58 0.71
CA ILE A 9 -3.95 3.01 1.82
C ILE A 9 -3.25 2.66 3.13
N ILE A 10 -3.31 3.58 4.09
CA ILE A 10 -2.85 3.34 5.47
C ILE A 10 -4.02 3.52 6.42
N ARG A 11 -4.10 2.63 7.41
CA ARG A 11 -5.15 2.67 8.41
C ARG A 11 -5.05 3.94 9.25
N SER A 12 -6.19 4.58 9.48
CA SER A 12 -6.25 5.92 10.09
C SER A 12 -5.66 6.00 11.52
N ASP A 13 -5.77 4.93 12.30
CA ASP A 13 -5.24 4.84 13.67
C ASP A 13 -3.71 4.78 13.75
N LEU A 14 -3.02 4.44 12.65
CA LEU A 14 -1.57 4.41 12.58
C LEU A 14 -0.95 5.79 12.32
N ILE A 15 -1.77 6.79 11.99
CA ILE A 15 -1.31 8.13 11.62
C ILE A 15 -1.43 9.08 12.81
N ALA A 16 -0.28 9.45 13.37
CA ALA A 16 -0.17 10.49 14.41
C ALA A 16 0.18 11.88 13.85
N LYS A 17 0.32 12.02 12.53
CA LYS A 17 0.70 13.26 11.85
C LYS A 17 -0.52 13.93 11.22
N GLU A 18 -0.38 15.22 10.93
CA GLU A 18 -1.40 15.93 10.17
C GLU A 18 -1.55 15.33 8.77
N VAL A 19 -2.80 15.07 8.39
CA VAL A 19 -3.21 14.55 7.09
C VAL A 19 -3.67 15.69 6.22
N ARG A 20 -3.26 15.68 4.95
CA ARG A 20 -3.76 16.61 3.95
C ARG A 20 -5.22 16.29 3.64
N PRO A 21 -6.18 17.20 3.87
CA PRO A 21 -7.58 16.90 3.60
C PRO A 21 -7.83 16.66 2.10
N LEU A 22 -8.67 15.67 1.80
CA LEU A 22 -9.16 15.37 0.45
C LEU A 22 -10.70 15.48 0.44
N PRO A 23 -11.26 16.71 0.38
CA PRO A 23 -12.70 16.91 0.53
C PRO A 23 -13.48 16.22 -0.59
N GLY A 24 -14.46 15.41 -0.19
CA GLY A 24 -15.33 14.67 -1.13
C GLY A 24 -14.71 13.39 -1.71
N ALA A 25 -13.49 13.02 -1.29
CA ALA A 25 -12.92 11.73 -1.67
C ALA A 25 -13.63 10.58 -0.96
N ILE A 26 -13.95 9.54 -1.72
CA ILE A 26 -14.54 8.30 -1.24
C ILE A 26 -13.68 7.16 -1.76
N LEU A 27 -13.37 6.21 -0.89
CA LEU A 27 -12.70 4.98 -1.26
C LEU A 27 -13.76 3.92 -1.51
N LYS A 28 -13.75 3.30 -2.70
CA LYS A 28 -14.57 2.12 -2.97
C LYS A 28 -13.77 0.86 -2.67
N THR A 29 -14.27 0.03 -1.78
CA THR A 29 -13.64 -1.23 -1.38
C THR A 29 -13.92 -2.34 -2.40
N ALA A 30 -13.16 -3.45 -2.32
CA ALA A 30 -13.37 -4.62 -3.19
C ALA A 30 -14.76 -5.26 -3.02
N THR A 31 -15.40 -5.12 -1.85
CA THR A 31 -16.79 -5.56 -1.62
C THR A 31 -17.83 -4.62 -2.24
N GLY A 32 -17.40 -3.48 -2.79
CA GLY A 32 -18.24 -2.46 -3.38
C GLY A 32 -18.78 -1.44 -2.39
N GLU A 33 -18.42 -1.55 -1.11
CA GLU A 33 -18.79 -0.60 -0.07
C GLU A 33 -17.94 0.67 -0.14
N ASP A 34 -18.56 1.80 0.17
CA ASP A 34 -17.89 3.09 0.26
C ASP A 34 -17.29 3.27 1.67
N SER A 35 -16.02 3.64 1.72
CA SER A 35 -15.31 4.05 2.93
C SER A 35 -14.90 5.51 2.85
N GLN A 36 -15.02 6.21 3.97
CA GLN A 36 -14.63 7.61 4.07
C GLN A 36 -13.11 7.75 4.01
N VAL A 37 -12.64 8.71 3.24
CA VAL A 37 -11.24 9.13 3.21
C VAL A 37 -11.05 10.23 4.25
N VAL A 38 -10.12 10.02 5.18
CA VAL A 38 -9.72 11.03 6.16
C VAL A 38 -8.85 12.09 5.50
N GLY A 39 -8.00 11.68 4.56
CA GLY A 39 -7.11 12.56 3.81
C GLY A 39 -5.98 11.76 3.17
N GLU A 40 -4.84 12.41 2.99
CA GLU A 40 -3.63 11.82 2.44
C GLU A 40 -2.41 12.16 3.32
N VAL A 41 -1.46 11.24 3.39
CA VAL A 41 -0.20 11.43 4.10
C VAL A 41 0.97 10.88 3.29
N THR A 42 2.06 11.64 3.18
CA THR A 42 3.31 11.14 2.59
C THR A 42 4.15 10.47 3.67
N CYS A 43 4.45 9.19 3.48
CA CYS A 43 5.24 8.37 4.39
C CYS A 43 6.51 7.87 3.72
N LYS A 44 7.53 7.60 4.55
CA LYS A 44 8.78 6.97 4.12
C LYS A 44 8.60 5.45 4.18
N VAL A 45 8.60 4.77 3.04
CA VAL A 45 8.49 3.31 2.93
C VAL A 45 9.87 2.73 2.71
N THR A 46 10.26 1.77 3.55
CA THR A 46 11.56 1.09 3.46
C THR A 46 11.35 -0.37 3.08
N VAL A 47 12.03 -0.82 2.03
CA VAL A 47 11.98 -2.20 1.52
C VAL A 47 13.42 -2.66 1.32
N GLY A 48 13.91 -3.56 2.18
CA GLY A 48 15.34 -3.91 2.19
C GLY A 48 16.22 -2.68 2.44
N ASN A 49 17.13 -2.37 1.52
CA ASN A 49 17.98 -1.17 1.53
C ASN A 49 17.37 0.01 0.75
N MET A 50 16.18 -0.16 0.15
CA MET A 50 15.49 0.88 -0.59
C MET A 50 14.68 1.73 0.36
N THR A 51 14.62 3.03 0.07
CA THR A 51 13.68 3.90 0.73
C THR A 51 13.06 4.89 -0.26
N VAL A 52 11.72 4.96 -0.23
CA VAL A 52 10.94 5.84 -1.09
C VAL A 52 9.97 6.68 -0.24
N LEU A 53 9.66 7.88 -0.70
CA LEU A 53 8.55 8.67 -0.17
C LEU A 53 7.33 8.33 -1.02
N HIS A 54 6.26 7.88 -0.37
CA HIS A 54 5.01 7.52 -1.03
C HIS A 54 3.82 8.16 -0.34
N SER A 55 2.84 8.62 -1.11
CA SER A 55 1.60 9.17 -0.59
C SER A 55 0.57 8.05 -0.39
N PHE A 56 -0.01 8.03 0.80
CA PHE A 56 -1.06 7.08 1.17
C PHE A 56 -2.37 7.81 1.39
N ILE A 57 -3.44 7.21 0.90
CA ILE A 57 -4.79 7.57 1.33
C ILE A 57 -4.98 7.08 2.76
N VAL A 58 -5.48 7.94 3.63
CA VAL A 58 -5.78 7.60 5.02
C VAL A 58 -7.25 7.27 5.12
N SER A 59 -7.57 6.03 5.49
CA SER A 59 -8.93 5.54 5.63
C SER A 59 -9.01 4.46 6.69
N GLN A 60 -10.22 4.09 7.10
CA GLN A 60 -10.40 2.98 8.03
C GLN A 60 -10.56 1.67 7.25
N ILE A 61 -9.48 0.90 7.24
CA ILE A 61 -9.36 -0.42 6.63
C ILE A 61 -9.03 -1.47 7.71
N VAL A 62 -9.17 -2.76 7.39
CA VAL A 62 -8.84 -3.84 8.33
C VAL A 62 -7.32 -4.01 8.43
N ASP A 63 -6.67 -4.14 7.27
CA ASP A 63 -5.22 -4.22 7.17
C ASP A 63 -4.55 -2.94 7.67
N GLU A 64 -3.33 -3.04 8.17
CA GLU A 64 -2.57 -1.86 8.60
C GLU A 64 -2.20 -0.96 7.41
N VAL A 65 -1.73 -1.60 6.33
CA VAL A 65 -1.30 -0.94 5.10
C VAL A 65 -1.65 -1.80 3.90
N ILE A 66 -2.26 -1.20 2.89
CA ILE A 66 -2.43 -1.76 1.56
C ILE A 66 -1.47 -1.02 0.63
N ILE A 67 -0.61 -1.75 -0.07
CA ILE A 67 0.24 -1.20 -1.13
C ILE A 67 -0.45 -1.47 -2.46
N GLY A 68 -0.95 -0.41 -3.08
CA GLY A 68 -1.64 -0.45 -4.37
C GLY A 68 -0.67 -0.36 -5.55
N VAL A 69 -1.23 -0.34 -6.75
CA VAL A 69 -0.45 -0.24 -8.00
C VAL A 69 0.22 1.12 -8.20
N ASP A 70 -0.30 2.18 -7.58
CA ASP A 70 0.29 3.53 -7.56
C ASP A 70 1.73 3.51 -7.04
N PHE A 71 2.00 2.76 -5.96
CA PHE A 71 3.33 2.61 -5.39
C PHE A 71 4.32 2.02 -6.40
N LEU A 72 3.87 1.07 -7.22
CA LEU A 72 4.72 0.48 -8.23
C LEU A 72 5.01 1.46 -9.36
N MET A 73 3.95 2.10 -9.88
CA MET A 73 4.03 2.96 -11.05
C MET A 73 4.84 4.23 -10.76
N ASP A 74 4.55 4.90 -9.64
CA ASP A 74 5.18 6.17 -9.28
C ASP A 74 6.67 6.02 -9.02
N GLN A 75 7.09 4.85 -8.54
CA GLN A 75 8.48 4.56 -8.24
C GLN A 75 9.19 3.84 -9.40
N GLY A 76 8.48 3.45 -10.46
CA GLY A 76 9.06 2.64 -11.55
C GLY A 76 9.54 1.26 -11.07
N ILE A 77 8.90 0.73 -10.03
CA ILE A 77 9.16 -0.60 -9.50
C ILE A 77 8.59 -1.63 -10.47
N LYS A 78 9.38 -2.66 -10.77
CA LYS A 78 8.94 -3.82 -11.55
C LYS A 78 8.81 -5.03 -10.62
N ILE A 79 7.85 -5.89 -10.94
CA ILE A 79 7.69 -7.17 -10.27
C ILE A 79 7.86 -8.26 -11.31
N ASP A 80 8.81 -9.16 -11.08
CA ASP A 80 8.96 -10.40 -11.81
C ASP A 80 8.45 -11.55 -10.94
N LEU A 81 7.29 -12.08 -11.30
CA LEU A 81 6.67 -13.21 -10.60
C LEU A 81 7.32 -14.56 -10.95
N ASN A 82 8.06 -14.66 -12.05
CA ASN A 82 8.77 -15.90 -12.39
C ASN A 82 9.96 -16.09 -11.45
N GLU A 83 10.72 -15.01 -11.24
CA GLU A 83 11.89 -14.99 -10.37
C GLU A 83 11.53 -14.65 -8.92
N ASN A 84 10.27 -14.28 -8.64
CA ASN A 84 9.81 -13.78 -7.34
C ASN A 84 10.67 -12.62 -6.82
N ILE A 85 10.92 -11.63 -7.67
CA ILE A 85 11.71 -10.44 -7.31
C ILE A 85 10.94 -9.16 -7.60
N MET A 86 11.18 -8.16 -6.76
CA MET A 86 10.88 -6.77 -7.01
C MET A 86 12.17 -6.07 -7.44
N GLU A 87 12.15 -5.38 -8.57
CA GLU A 87 13.29 -4.62 -9.09
C GLU A 87 13.02 -3.12 -8.98
N TYR A 88 13.98 -2.38 -8.44
CA TYR A 88 13.97 -0.92 -8.39
C TYR A 88 15.39 -0.37 -8.49
N LYS A 89 15.65 0.48 -9.49
CA LYS A 89 16.98 1.09 -9.71
C LYS A 89 18.12 0.06 -9.70
N ASN A 90 17.92 -1.08 -10.35
CA ASN A 90 18.86 -2.22 -10.40
C ASN A 90 19.11 -2.91 -9.03
N ILE A 91 18.25 -2.67 -8.04
CA ILE A 91 18.23 -3.43 -6.78
C ILE A 91 17.12 -4.46 -6.89
N GLU A 92 17.47 -5.72 -6.64
CA GLU A 92 16.53 -6.83 -6.57
C GLU A 92 16.21 -7.14 -5.11
N VAL A 93 14.92 -7.15 -4.79
CA VAL A 93 14.41 -7.57 -3.48
C VAL A 93 13.56 -8.81 -3.67
N PRO A 94 13.93 -9.95 -3.05
CA PRO A 94 13.10 -11.16 -3.10
C PRO A 94 11.71 -10.93 -2.51
N LEU A 95 10.69 -11.41 -3.21
CA LEU A 95 9.32 -11.43 -2.76
C LEU A 95 9.05 -12.71 -1.97
N SER A 96 8.54 -12.56 -0.76
CA SER A 96 8.01 -13.69 0.02
C SER A 96 6.51 -13.83 -0.22
N ILE A 97 6.07 -15.01 -0.63
CA ILE A 97 4.64 -15.35 -0.67
C ILE A 97 4.20 -15.68 0.76
N GLY A 98 3.36 -14.82 1.35
CA GLY A 98 2.75 -15.06 2.65
C GLY A 98 1.50 -15.92 2.50
N TYR A 99 1.52 -17.15 3.04
CA TYR A 99 0.30 -17.91 3.27
C TYR A 99 -0.30 -17.50 4.62
N ASN A 100 -1.45 -16.80 4.61
CA ASN A 100 -2.28 -16.66 5.80
C ASN A 100 -2.91 -18.02 6.13
N SER A 101 -2.17 -18.86 6.84
CA SER A 101 -2.68 -20.09 7.43
C SER A 101 -3.32 -19.80 8.78
N THR A 102 -4.43 -19.07 8.81
CA THR A 102 -5.37 -19.16 9.93
C THR A 102 -6.24 -20.41 9.74
N HIS A 103 -5.63 -21.58 9.90
CA HIS A 103 -6.35 -22.72 10.47
C HIS A 103 -6.07 -22.66 11.98
N ARG A 104 -6.97 -22.00 12.73
CA ARG A 104 -7.08 -22.28 14.15
C ARG A 104 -8.15 -23.36 14.31
N SER A 105 -7.67 -24.50 14.80
CA SER A 105 -8.39 -25.65 15.34
C SER A 105 -9.59 -25.29 16.20
#